data_AF-A0A5E8HF27-F1
#
_entry.id   AF-A0A5E8HF27-F1
#
_cell.length_a   1.000
_cell.length_b   1.000
_cell.length_c   1.000
_cell.angle_alpha   90.00
_cell.angle_beta   90.00
_cell.angle_gamma   90.00
#
_symmetry.space_group_name_H-M   'P 1'
#
loop_
_entity.id
_entity.type
_entity.pdbx_description
1 polymer ?
#
loop_
_entity_poly.entity_id
_entity_poly.type
_entity_poly.pdbx_seq_one_letter_code
_entity_poly.pdbx_strand_id
1 'polypeptide(L)'
;MQTSDQMKSQIQSLLSNHPEISVDVLFLYVPELNILNQFLQDDETIQGYTIGLLETKQQKHTAGKWLLVLTNKQIHLLRNPMLGNPTHIPIEFAKLQNTSTKLGWFFGQIHLETEEETFRLIQIGKKDYQFFLPSFQPHLK
;
A
#
# COMPACT_ATOMS: atom_id res chain seq x y z
N MET A 1 10.99 -11.46 11.94
CA MET A 1 10.04 -11.35 10.81
C MET A 1 8.69 -11.88 11.26
N GLN A 2 7.61 -11.20 10.90
CA GLN A 2 6.26 -11.59 11.31
C GLN A 2 5.78 -12.86 10.59
N THR A 3 4.86 -13.59 11.22
CA THR A 3 4.22 -14.76 10.60
C THR A 3 3.09 -14.34 9.66
N SER A 4 2.72 -15.21 8.72
CA SER A 4 1.58 -14.99 7.84
C SER A 4 0.26 -14.79 8.63
N ASP A 5 0.06 -15.57 9.69
CA ASP A 5 -1.14 -15.46 10.53
C ASP A 5 -1.23 -14.14 11.29
N GLN A 6 -0.09 -13.62 11.77
CA GLN A 6 -0.02 -12.30 12.41
C GLN A 6 -0.40 -11.19 11.43
N MET A 7 0.14 -11.25 10.20
CA MET A 7 -0.15 -10.27 9.16
C MET A 7 -1.63 -10.33 8.72
N LYS A 8 -2.17 -11.53 8.55
CA LYS A 8 -3.60 -11.75 8.27
C LYS A 8 -4.51 -11.19 9.35
N SER A 9 -4.14 -11.39 10.62
CA SER A 9 -4.88 -10.84 11.77
C SER A 9 -4.85 -9.32 11.81
N GLN A 10 -3.72 -8.69 11.44
CA GLN A 10 -3.62 -7.23 11.31
C GLN A 10 -4.52 -6.70 10.19
N ILE A 11 -4.47 -7.30 8.99
CA ILE A 11 -5.35 -6.91 7.88
C ILE A 11 -6.83 -7.10 8.24
N GLN A 12 -7.17 -8.19 8.90
CA GLN A 12 -8.53 -8.43 9.40
C GLN A 12 -9.00 -7.36 10.38
N SER A 13 -8.09 -6.89 11.26
CA SER A 13 -8.41 -5.84 12.23
C SER A 13 -8.72 -4.50 11.55
N LEU A 14 -8.00 -4.15 10.48
CA LEU A 14 -8.27 -2.97 9.66
C LEU A 14 -9.64 -3.03 8.97
N LEU A 15 -10.12 -4.24 8.69
CA LEU A 15 -11.40 -4.50 8.03
C LEU A 15 -12.56 -4.71 9.02
N SER A 16 -12.36 -4.45 10.32
CA SER A 16 -13.39 -4.65 11.34
C SER A 16 -14.71 -3.91 11.07
N ASN A 17 -14.66 -2.75 10.41
CA ASN A 17 -15.83 -1.97 9.99
C ASN A 17 -16.34 -2.31 8.58
N HIS A 18 -15.74 -3.32 7.94
CA HIS A 18 -16.08 -3.80 6.60
C HIS A 18 -16.30 -5.33 6.60
N PRO A 19 -17.28 -5.83 7.38
CA PRO A 19 -17.51 -7.27 7.55
C PRO A 19 -17.88 -7.99 6.24
N GLU A 20 -18.30 -7.25 5.20
CA GLU A 20 -18.55 -7.77 3.86
C GLU A 20 -17.27 -8.22 3.12
N ILE A 21 -16.09 -7.79 3.58
CA ILE A 21 -14.81 -8.11 2.95
C ILE A 21 -14.23 -9.38 3.60
N SER A 22 -14.18 -10.47 2.84
CA SER A 22 -13.49 -11.69 3.26
C SER A 22 -11.96 -11.52 3.11
N VAL A 23 -11.25 -11.63 4.23
CA VAL A 23 -9.77 -11.58 4.26
C VAL A 23 -9.16 -12.73 3.47
N ASP A 24 -9.75 -13.93 3.51
CA ASP A 24 -9.28 -15.08 2.73
C ASP A 24 -9.33 -14.80 1.24
N VAL A 25 -10.45 -14.23 0.78
CA VAL A 25 -10.64 -13.83 -0.63
C VAL A 25 -9.66 -12.72 -0.99
N LEU A 26 -9.44 -11.75 -0.11
CA LEU A 26 -8.47 -10.69 -0.34
C LEU A 26 -7.06 -11.26 -0.57
N PHE A 27 -6.62 -12.21 0.25
CA PHE A 27 -5.30 -12.84 0.11
C PHE A 27 -5.19 -13.72 -1.15
N LEU A 28 -6.30 -14.26 -1.62
CA LEU A 28 -6.35 -15.00 -2.89
C LEU A 28 -6.14 -14.07 -4.11
N TYR A 29 -6.71 -12.86 -4.09
CA TYR A 29 -6.70 -11.93 -5.23
C TYR A 29 -5.62 -10.83 -5.15
N VAL A 30 -4.93 -10.72 -4.02
CA VAL A 30 -3.87 -9.74 -3.77
C VAL A 30 -2.61 -10.52 -3.34
N PRO A 31 -1.87 -11.10 -4.30
CA PRO A 31 -0.73 -11.97 -4.01
C PRO A 31 0.41 -11.26 -3.27
N GLU A 32 0.46 -9.92 -3.30
CA GLU A 32 1.38 -9.11 -2.51
C GLU A 32 1.17 -9.29 -1.00
N LEU A 33 -0.06 -9.56 -0.54
CA LEU A 33 -0.31 -9.81 0.88
C LEU A 33 0.38 -11.09 1.36
N ASN A 34 0.41 -12.15 0.54
CA ASN A 34 1.03 -13.42 0.90
C ASN A 34 2.55 -13.36 1.13
N ILE A 35 3.21 -12.29 0.65
CA ILE A 35 4.65 -12.08 0.80
C ILE A 35 4.97 -10.89 1.73
N LEU A 36 3.97 -10.14 2.18
CA LEU A 36 4.16 -8.92 2.97
C LEU A 36 4.98 -9.19 4.25
N ASN A 37 4.73 -10.34 4.89
CA ASN A 37 5.41 -10.75 6.11
C ASN A 37 6.94 -10.91 5.94
N GLN A 38 7.44 -11.04 4.71
CA GLN A 38 8.87 -11.10 4.41
C GLN A 38 9.55 -9.74 4.52
N PHE A 39 8.79 -8.64 4.46
CA PHE A 39 9.31 -7.28 4.40
C PHE A 39 9.04 -6.46 5.66
N LEU A 40 8.16 -6.95 6.55
CA LEU A 40 7.83 -6.29 7.81
C LEU A 40 8.78 -6.70 8.94
N GLN A 41 9.23 -5.71 9.71
CA GLN A 41 9.96 -5.94 10.95
C GLN A 41 9.02 -6.44 12.07
N ASP A 42 9.56 -7.05 13.11
CA ASP A 42 8.73 -7.65 14.18
C ASP A 42 7.92 -6.61 14.95
N ASP A 43 8.47 -5.41 15.13
CA ASP A 43 7.88 -4.26 15.80
C ASP A 43 7.17 -3.28 14.83
N GLU A 44 6.94 -3.71 13.59
CA GLU A 44 6.26 -2.94 12.57
C GLU A 44 4.77 -3.32 12.49
N THR A 45 3.89 -2.35 12.69
CA THR A 45 2.43 -2.55 12.74
C THR A 45 1.77 -1.89 11.54
N ILE A 46 0.89 -2.62 10.85
CA ILE A 46 0.15 -2.11 9.71
C ILE A 46 -0.95 -1.16 10.19
N GLN A 47 -0.98 0.05 9.63
CA GLN A 47 -1.95 1.10 9.94
C GLN A 47 -2.97 1.31 8.81
N GLY A 48 -2.64 0.90 7.59
CA GLY A 48 -3.53 0.97 6.44
C GLY A 48 -2.92 0.30 5.22
N TYR A 49 -3.77 -0.07 4.27
CA TYR A 49 -3.31 -0.54 2.96
C TYR A 49 -4.24 -0.06 1.85
N THR A 50 -3.71 0.01 0.64
CA THR A 50 -4.49 0.26 -0.57
C THR A 50 -3.82 -0.40 -1.76
N ILE A 51 -4.60 -0.69 -2.79
CA ILE A 51 -4.11 -1.21 -4.06
C ILE A 51 -4.35 -0.14 -5.12
N GLY A 52 -3.41 0.02 -6.05
CA GLY A 52 -3.60 0.94 -7.15
C GLY A 52 -2.62 0.72 -8.28
N LEU A 53 -2.84 1.45 -9.37
CA LEU A 53 -1.93 1.52 -10.48
C LEU A 53 -0.81 2.50 -10.15
N LEU A 54 0.42 2.01 -10.03
CA LEU A 54 1.59 2.84 -9.80
C LEU A 54 2.11 3.41 -11.12
N GLU A 55 2.31 4.72 -11.14
CA GLU A 55 3.08 5.45 -12.13
C GLU A 55 4.28 6.08 -11.43
N THR A 56 5.45 6.05 -12.07
CA THR A 56 6.66 6.73 -11.58
C THR A 56 7.16 7.73 -12.60
N LYS A 57 7.66 8.88 -12.14
CA LYS A 57 8.08 9.96 -13.03
C LYS A 57 9.34 9.60 -13.80
N GLN A 58 10.31 8.96 -13.15
CA GLN A 58 11.58 8.60 -13.79
C GLN A 58 11.54 7.20 -14.41
N GLN A 59 10.40 6.51 -14.38
CA GLN A 59 10.19 5.15 -14.92
C GLN A 59 11.18 4.11 -14.40
N LYS A 60 11.81 4.36 -13.24
CA LYS A 60 12.70 3.40 -12.57
C LYS A 60 11.97 2.12 -12.20
N HIS A 61 10.66 2.21 -11.99
CA HIS A 61 9.81 1.10 -11.58
C HIS A 61 8.72 0.83 -12.60
N THR A 62 8.44 -0.44 -12.85
CA THR A 62 7.42 -0.87 -13.80
C THR A 62 6.03 -0.42 -13.36
N ALA A 63 5.34 0.26 -14.26
CA ALA A 63 3.93 0.60 -14.06
C ALA A 63 3.07 -0.66 -13.92
N GLY A 64 1.96 -0.55 -13.19
CA GLY A 64 1.01 -1.66 -13.02
C GLY A 64 0.33 -1.65 -11.67
N LYS A 65 -0.30 -2.77 -11.29
CA LYS A 65 -0.92 -2.94 -9.98
C LYS A 65 0.15 -3.11 -8.91
N TRP A 66 0.06 -2.30 -7.85
CA TRP A 66 0.92 -2.36 -6.67
C TRP A 66 0.05 -2.32 -5.40
N LEU A 67 0.54 -2.97 -4.35
CA LEU A 67 0.06 -2.84 -3.00
C LEU A 67 0.88 -1.75 -2.29
N LEU A 68 0.19 -0.77 -1.70
CA LEU A 68 0.78 0.19 -0.78
C LEU A 68 0.34 -0.20 0.64
N VAL A 69 1.31 -0.37 1.53
CA VAL A 69 1.08 -0.64 2.96
C VAL A 69 1.69 0.49 3.78
N LEU A 70 0.88 1.14 4.60
CA LEU A 70 1.32 2.12 5.59
C LEU A 70 1.54 1.41 6.92
N THR A 71 2.71 1.61 7.52
CA THR A 71 3.04 1.10 8.85
C THR A 71 3.36 2.25 9.80
N ASN A 72 3.56 1.94 11.08
CA ASN A 72 4.07 2.91 12.05
C ASN A 72 5.52 3.37 11.77
N LYS A 73 6.24 2.77 10.82
CA LYS A 73 7.64 3.08 10.53
C LYS A 73 7.90 3.68 9.15
N GLN A 74 7.18 3.20 8.13
CA GLN A 74 7.42 3.58 6.74
C GLN A 74 6.23 3.21 5.85
N ILE A 75 6.35 3.51 4.56
CA ILE A 75 5.44 3.06 3.52
C ILE A 75 6.13 1.95 2.72
N HIS A 76 5.44 0.85 2.46
CA HIS A 76 5.91 -0.22 1.58
C HIS A 76 5.12 -0.18 0.29
N LEU A 77 5.80 -0.11 -0.85
CA LEU A 77 5.22 -0.44 -2.15
C LEU A 77 5.67 -1.86 -2.52
N LEU A 78 4.70 -2.71 -2.82
CA LEU A 78 4.92 -4.12 -3.13
C LEU A 78 4.25 -4.48 -4.44
N ARG A 79 4.92 -5.33 -5.21
CA ARG A 79 4.39 -5.95 -6.43
C ARG A 79 4.83 -7.40 -6.48
N ASN A 80 3.90 -8.29 -6.77
CA ASN A 80 4.15 -9.73 -6.88
C ASN A 80 3.62 -10.25 -8.22
N PRO A 81 4.36 -10.06 -9.33
CA PRO A 81 3.91 -10.50 -10.65
C PRO A 81 3.85 -12.04 -10.71
N MET A 82 2.92 -12.61 -11.48
CA MET A 82 2.81 -14.07 -11.66
C MET A 82 4.09 -14.71 -12.23
N LEU A 83 4.85 -13.93 -13.02
CA LEU A 83 6.13 -14.32 -13.58
C LEU A 83 7.19 -13.30 -13.16
N GLY A 84 8.31 -13.78 -12.61
CA GLY A 84 9.41 -12.96 -12.12
C GLY A 84 9.46 -12.88 -10.60
N ASN A 85 10.37 -12.04 -10.10
CA ASN A 85 10.59 -11.86 -8.67
C ASN A 85 9.67 -10.77 -8.10
N PRO A 86 9.24 -10.90 -6.83
CA PRO A 86 8.60 -9.81 -6.12
C PRO A 86 9.47 -8.56 -6.09
N THR A 87 8.84 -7.40 -6.17
CA THR A 87 9.49 -6.10 -6.03
C THR A 87 8.98 -5.42 -4.77
N HIS A 88 9.90 -4.90 -3.97
CA HIS A 88 9.61 -4.14 -2.75
C HIS A 88 10.37 -2.82 -2.77
N ILE A 89 9.67 -1.73 -2.46
CA ILE A 89 10.25 -0.39 -2.32
C ILE A 89 9.84 0.13 -0.93
N PRO A 90 10.76 0.17 0.05
CA PRO A 90 10.52 0.85 1.32
C PRO A 90 10.70 2.36 1.15
N ILE A 91 9.78 3.14 1.70
CA ILE A 91 9.82 4.60 1.70
C ILE A 91 9.73 5.08 3.15
N GLU A 92 10.89 5.40 3.72
CA GLU A 92 10.99 5.99 5.05
C GLU A 92 10.31 7.37 5.10
N PHE A 93 9.58 7.65 6.18
CA PHE A 93 8.89 8.94 6.32
C PHE A 93 9.84 10.14 6.27
N ALA A 94 11.09 9.98 6.74
CA ALA A 94 12.10 11.02 6.70
C ALA A 94 12.52 11.42 5.27
N LYS A 95 12.34 10.52 4.28
CA LYS A 95 12.68 10.75 2.88
C LYS A 95 11.53 11.39 2.08
N LEU A 96 10.32 11.50 2.65
CA LEU A 96 9.17 12.11 2.00
C LEU A 96 9.28 13.64 2.02
N GLN A 97 9.40 14.23 0.84
CA GLN A 97 9.41 15.67 0.63
C GLN A 97 8.00 16.24 0.54
N ASN A 98 7.12 15.54 -0.19
CA ASN A 98 5.74 15.96 -0.41
C ASN A 98 4.81 14.73 -0.48
N THR A 99 3.59 14.89 0.02
CA THR A 99 2.59 13.85 0.15
C THR A 99 1.22 14.45 -0.04
N SER A 100 0.59 14.14 -1.15
CA SER A 100 -0.72 14.70 -1.49
C SER A 100 -1.69 13.63 -1.96
N THR A 101 -2.97 13.95 -1.87
CA THR A 101 -4.03 13.09 -2.38
C THR A 101 -5.00 13.87 -3.23
N LYS A 102 -5.58 13.23 -4.24
CA LYS A 102 -6.61 13.83 -5.08
C LYS A 102 -7.75 12.84 -5.29
N LEU A 103 -8.97 13.28 -4.99
CA LEU A 103 -10.18 12.53 -5.33
C LEU A 103 -10.77 13.07 -6.64
N GLY A 104 -10.78 12.23 -7.67
CA GLY A 104 -11.48 12.48 -8.92
C GLY A 104 -12.92 11.96 -8.91
N TRP A 105 -13.59 12.06 -10.05
CA TRP A 105 -14.97 11.56 -10.19
C TRP A 105 -15.04 10.03 -10.01
N PHE A 106 -14.07 9.29 -10.53
CA PHE A 106 -14.07 7.81 -10.51
C PHE A 106 -12.77 7.19 -9.99
N PHE A 107 -11.82 7.99 -9.53
CA PHE A 107 -10.53 7.51 -9.06
C PHE A 107 -10.08 8.28 -7.83
N GLY A 108 -9.34 7.60 -6.97
CA GLY A 108 -8.50 8.21 -5.95
C GLY A 108 -7.06 8.27 -6.44
N GLN A 109 -6.27 9.15 -5.84
CA GLN A 109 -4.87 9.28 -6.18
C GLN A 109 -4.06 9.64 -4.95
N ILE A 110 -2.95 8.95 -4.76
CA ILE A 110 -1.93 9.23 -3.74
C ILE A 110 -0.64 9.59 -4.46
N HIS A 111 -0.02 10.68 -4.03
CA HIS A 111 1.30 11.10 -4.46
C HIS A 111 2.27 11.01 -3.29
N LEU A 112 3.41 10.37 -3.53
CA LEU A 112 4.55 10.34 -2.62
C LEU A 112 5.75 10.86 -3.39
N GLU A 113 6.35 11.95 -2.92
CA GLU A 113 7.54 12.53 -3.51
C GLU A 113 8.71 12.33 -2.56
N THR A 114 9.80 11.78 -3.10
CA THR A 114 11.10 11.67 -2.46
C THR A 114 12.11 12.45 -3.28
N GLU A 115 13.32 12.65 -2.76
CA GLU A 115 14.41 13.27 -3.52
C GLU A 115 14.72 12.50 -4.82
N GLU A 116 14.57 11.18 -4.79
CA GLU A 116 14.98 10.31 -5.89
C GLU A 116 13.89 10.00 -6.90
N GLU A 117 12.60 10.12 -6.54
CA GLU A 117 11.47 9.68 -7.37
C GLU A 117 10.14 10.27 -6.91
N THR A 118 9.20 10.37 -7.85
CA THR A 118 7.78 10.63 -7.56
C THR A 118 6.96 9.38 -7.86
N PHE A 119 6.26 8.89 -6.84
CA PHE A 119 5.32 7.78 -6.92
C PHE A 119 3.90 8.31 -6.97
N ARG A 120 3.16 7.92 -8.00
CA ARG A 120 1.76 8.25 -8.16
C ARG A 120 0.94 6.97 -8.20
N LEU A 121 0.18 6.72 -7.14
CA LEU A 121 -0.70 5.57 -7.07
C LEU A 121 -2.13 6.01 -7.41
N ILE A 122 -2.71 5.41 -8.45
CA ILE A 122 -4.07 5.68 -8.93
C ILE A 122 -4.97 4.52 -8.51
N GLN A 123 -5.94 4.79 -7.65
CA GLN A 123 -6.97 3.81 -7.29
C GLN A 123 -8.18 3.96 -8.20
N ILE A 124 -8.52 2.90 -8.94
CA ILE A 124 -9.75 2.86 -9.73
C ILE A 124 -10.91 2.53 -8.79
N GLY A 125 -11.90 3.42 -8.74
CA GLY A 125 -12.97 3.36 -7.75
C GLY A 125 -12.61 4.09 -6.45
N LYS A 126 -13.63 4.65 -5.80
CA LYS A 126 -13.44 5.49 -4.61
C LYS A 126 -13.27 4.69 -3.32
N LYS A 127 -13.74 3.45 -3.27
CA LYS A 127 -13.84 2.68 -2.02
C LYS A 127 -12.48 2.41 -1.40
N ASP A 128 -11.53 1.89 -2.18
CA ASP A 128 -10.17 1.60 -1.68
C ASP A 128 -9.46 2.88 -1.22
N TYR A 129 -9.63 3.97 -1.97
CA TYR A 129 -9.13 5.28 -1.58
C TYR A 129 -9.76 5.78 -0.27
N GLN A 130 -11.08 5.68 -0.13
CA GLN A 130 -11.81 6.13 1.06
C GLN A 130 -11.51 5.27 2.30
N PHE A 131 -11.26 3.98 2.10
CA PHE A 131 -10.81 3.07 3.14
C PHE A 131 -9.42 3.46 3.65
N PHE A 132 -8.49 3.78 2.73
CA PHE A 132 -7.11 4.06 3.09
C PHE A 132 -6.86 5.50 3.58
N LEU A 133 -7.58 6.48 3.05
CA LEU A 133 -7.33 7.90 3.30
C LEU A 133 -7.29 8.28 4.79
N PRO A 134 -8.19 7.79 5.67
CA PRO A 134 -8.15 8.13 7.09
C PRO A 134 -6.81 7.76 7.75
N SER A 135 -6.22 6.62 7.39
CA SER A 135 -4.90 6.20 7.90
C SER A 135 -3.77 7.08 7.36
N PHE A 136 -3.91 7.59 6.14
CA PHE A 136 -2.87 8.37 5.48
C PHE A 136 -2.95 9.89 5.75
N GLN A 137 -4.11 10.40 6.17
CA GLN A 137 -4.33 11.83 6.48
C GLN A 137 -3.24 12.47 7.36
N PRO A 138 -2.75 11.81 8.44
CA PRO A 138 -1.69 12.38 9.28
C PRO A 138 -0.35 12.61 8.56
N HIS A 139 -0.17 11.99 7.39
CA HIS A 139 1.06 12.06 6.60
C HIS A 139 0.96 13.00 5.40
N LEU A 140 -0.17 13.68 5.19
CA LEU A 140 -0.31 14.69 4.12
C LEU A 140 0.47 15.96 4.48
N LYS A 141 1.15 16.54 3.48
CA LYS A 141 1.98 17.75 3.62
C LYS A 141 1.52 18.84 2.64
#